data_AF-A0A2E6TR39-F1
#
_entry.id   AF-A0A2E6TR39-F1
#
_cell.length_a   1.000
_cell.length_b   1.000
_cell.length_c   1.000
_cell.angle_alpha   90.00
_cell.angle_beta   90.00
_cell.angle_gamma   90.00
#
_symmetry.space_group_name_H-M   'P 1'
#
loop_
_entity.id
_entity.type
_entity.pdbx_description
1 polymer ?
#
loop_
_entity_poly.entity_id
_entity_poly.type
_entity_poly.pdbx_seq_one_letter_code
_entity_poly.pdbx_strand_id
1 'polypeptide(L)'
;MLELRDAAGRMVEQPTAADYLDSLSYLPGEPAPYTGRAQSVDARGAVTAEGYFREGRPEGLWTRWHTNGQMREQFYIEAGECRFAKHWDPDGLPL
;
A
#
# COMPACT_ATOMS: atom_id res chain seq x y z
N MET A 1 30.24 -2.91 0.28
CA MET A 1 28.88 -3.45 0.08
C MET A 1 28.03 -2.90 1.21
N LEU A 2 26.92 -2.20 0.95
CA LEU A 2 26.03 -1.73 2.03
C LEU A 2 25.32 -2.95 2.64
N GLU A 3 25.32 -3.07 3.96
CA GLU A 3 24.60 -4.12 4.69
C GLU A 3 23.10 -3.81 4.67
N LEU A 4 22.28 -4.77 4.24
CA LEU A 4 20.83 -4.66 4.36
C LEU A 4 20.40 -5.09 5.77
N ARG A 5 19.55 -4.29 6.40
CA ARG A 5 19.06 -4.52 7.76
C ARG A 5 17.54 -4.54 7.77
N ASP A 6 16.96 -5.41 8.58
CA ASP A 6 15.51 -5.50 8.77
C ASP A 6 14.96 -4.29 9.55
N ALA A 7 13.64 -4.24 9.71
CA ALA A 7 12.95 -3.21 10.49
C ALA A 7 13.43 -3.08 11.94
N ALA A 8 14.02 -4.14 12.50
CA ALA A 8 14.58 -4.19 13.85
C ALA A 8 16.10 -3.88 13.87
N GLY A 9 16.69 -3.49 12.74
CA GLY A 9 18.11 -3.15 12.59
C GLY A 9 19.06 -4.35 12.51
N ARG A 10 18.53 -5.57 12.39
CA ARG A 10 19.33 -6.81 12.31
C ARG A 10 19.81 -7.03 10.89
N MET A 11 21.03 -7.52 10.75
CA MET A 11 21.62 -7.81 9.44
C MET A 11 20.85 -8.93 8.73
N VAL A 12 20.49 -8.69 7.47
CA VAL A 12 19.86 -9.71 6.61
C VAL A 12 20.98 -10.44 5.86
N GLU A 13 21.29 -11.66 6.28
CA GLU A 13 22.45 -12.42 5.78
C GLU A 13 22.27 -12.91 4.32
N GLN A 14 21.02 -13.10 3.87
CA GLN A 14 20.69 -13.57 2.52
C GLN A 14 19.49 -12.79 1.97
N PRO A 15 19.71 -11.53 1.59
CA PRO A 15 18.62 -10.68 1.12
C PRO A 15 18.13 -11.17 -0.25
N THR A 16 16.84 -11.45 -0.32
CA THR A 16 16.09 -11.72 -1.54
C THR A 16 15.70 -10.42 -2.24
N ALA A 17 15.18 -10.52 -3.47
CA ALA A 17 14.69 -9.33 -4.19
C ALA A 17 13.57 -8.59 -3.43
N ALA A 18 12.84 -9.26 -2.53
CA ALA A 18 11.84 -8.62 -1.67
C ALA A 18 12.49 -7.67 -0.65
N ASP A 19 13.63 -8.04 -0.08
CA ASP A 19 14.28 -7.28 0.99
C ASP A 19 14.82 -5.91 0.52
N TYR A 20 15.13 -5.75 -0.77
CA TYR A 20 15.61 -4.50 -1.34
C TYR A 20 14.49 -3.50 -1.71
N LEU A 21 13.22 -3.92 -1.64
CA LEU A 21 12.06 -3.16 -2.12
C LEU A 21 10.94 -3.03 -1.08
N ASP A 22 11.18 -3.42 0.17
CA ASP A 22 10.17 -3.38 1.21
C ASP A 22 10.02 -1.98 1.78
N SER A 23 9.32 -1.14 1.02
CA SER A 23 8.71 0.09 1.51
C SER A 23 7.59 -0.27 2.49
N LEU A 24 7.95 -0.72 3.69
CA LEU A 24 7.01 -0.99 4.77
C LEU A 24 6.48 0.33 5.33
N SER A 25 5.17 0.38 5.55
CA SER A 25 4.52 1.53 6.17
C SER A 25 4.61 1.42 7.69
N TYR A 26 4.98 2.52 8.36
CA TYR A 26 5.05 2.65 9.82
C TYR A 26 4.28 3.88 10.29
N LEU A 27 3.79 3.86 11.53
CA LEU A 27 3.33 5.08 12.20
C LEU A 27 4.53 5.81 12.83
N PRO A 28 4.51 7.15 12.90
CA PRO A 28 5.59 7.90 13.55
C PRO A 28 5.76 7.47 15.02
N GLY A 29 6.98 7.04 15.37
CA GLY A 29 7.32 6.58 16.73
C GLY A 29 7.00 5.11 17.02
N GLU A 30 6.36 4.41 16.08
CA GLU A 30 6.06 2.98 16.23
C GLU A 30 7.13 2.11 15.55
N PRO A 31 7.81 1.23 16.30
CA PRO A 31 8.83 0.34 15.71
C PRO A 31 8.23 -0.83 14.92
N ALA A 32 6.95 -1.13 15.13
CA ALA A 32 6.25 -2.20 14.43
C ALA A 32 5.67 -1.71 13.10
N PRO A 33 5.77 -2.49 12.01
CA PRO A 33 5.09 -2.18 10.75
C PRO A 33 3.58 -2.05 10.95
N TYR A 34 2.99 -1.08 10.26
CA TYR A 34 1.58 -0.76 10.41
C TYR A 34 0.67 -1.92 9.96
N THR A 35 -0.29 -2.29 10.81
CA THR A 35 -1.36 -3.24 10.47
C THR A 35 -2.69 -2.59 10.78
N GLY A 36 -3.52 -2.40 9.76
CA GLY A 36 -4.79 -1.71 9.90
C GLY A 36 -5.29 -1.04 8.63
N ARG A 37 -6.43 -0.36 8.76
CA ARG A 37 -7.06 0.42 7.68
C ARG A 37 -6.32 1.74 7.47
N ALA A 38 -5.98 2.03 6.23
CA ALA A 38 -5.34 3.30 5.87
C ALA A 38 -6.13 4.04 4.79
N GLN A 39 -6.03 5.36 4.83
CA GLN A 39 -6.58 6.27 3.83
C GLN A 39 -5.51 7.27 3.40
N SER A 40 -5.47 7.55 2.10
CA SER A 40 -4.75 8.69 1.53
C SER A 40 -5.73 9.83 1.31
N VAL A 41 -5.34 11.04 1.68
CA VAL A 41 -6.11 12.26 1.46
C VAL A 41 -5.32 13.24 0.60
N ASP A 42 -6.01 14.03 -0.22
CA ASP A 42 -5.40 15.14 -0.93
C ASP A 42 -5.15 16.35 -0.02
N ALA A 43 -4.58 17.43 -0.58
CA ALA A 43 -4.31 18.66 0.17
C ALA A 43 -5.56 19.37 0.71
N ARG A 44 -6.75 18.99 0.26
CA ARG A 44 -8.05 19.51 0.73
C ARG A 44 -8.71 18.57 1.74
N GLY A 45 -8.09 17.44 2.04
CA GLY A 45 -8.63 16.42 2.95
C GLY A 45 -9.59 15.44 2.28
N ALA A 46 -9.76 15.48 0.96
CA ALA A 46 -10.62 14.52 0.27
C ALA A 46 -9.89 13.17 0.14
N VAL A 47 -10.59 12.07 0.47
CA VAL A 47 -10.04 10.72 0.38
C VAL A 47 -9.80 10.35 -1.08
N THR A 48 -8.57 9.94 -1.39
CA THR A 48 -8.11 9.57 -2.74
C THR A 48 -7.81 8.09 -2.87
N ALA A 49 -7.54 7.41 -1.75
CA ALA A 49 -7.36 5.97 -1.70
C ALA A 49 -7.71 5.42 -0.31
N GLU A 50 -8.18 4.18 -0.25
CA GLU A 50 -8.32 3.45 1.00
C GLU A 50 -8.03 1.96 0.81
N GLY A 51 -7.62 1.33 1.90
CA GLY A 51 -7.39 -0.11 1.94
C GLY A 51 -6.92 -0.58 3.30
N TYR A 52 -6.30 -1.75 3.31
CA TYR A 52 -5.75 -2.37 4.50
C TYR A 52 -4.26 -2.66 4.31
N PHE A 53 -3.50 -2.48 5.39
CA PHE A 53 -2.12 -2.90 5.49
C PHE A 53 -2.00 -4.05 6.48
N ARG A 54 -1.15 -5.02 6.16
CA ARG A 54 -0.70 -6.07 7.07
C ARG A 54 0.81 -6.08 7.09
N GLU A 55 1.38 -5.94 8.28
CA GLU A 55 2.82 -5.89 8.51
C GLU A 55 3.52 -4.87 7.59
N GLY A 56 2.91 -3.69 7.43
CA GLY A 56 3.44 -2.59 6.63
C GLY A 56 3.22 -2.72 5.12
N ARG A 57 2.58 -3.80 4.63
CA ARG A 57 2.32 -4.04 3.20
C ARG A 57 0.83 -3.95 2.87
N PRO A 58 0.44 -3.45 1.69
CA PRO A 58 -0.96 -3.46 1.26
C PRO A 58 -1.47 -4.90 1.14
N GLU A 59 -2.66 -5.17 1.70
CA GLU A 59 -3.33 -6.46 1.61
C GLU A 59 -4.84 -6.24 1.42
N GLY A 60 -5.49 -7.19 0.75
CA GLY A 60 -6.92 -7.18 0.53
C GLY A 60 -7.36 -6.18 -0.52
N LEU A 61 -8.62 -5.74 -0.40
CA LEU A 61 -9.25 -4.83 -1.37
C LEU A 61 -8.82 -3.39 -1.13
N TRP A 62 -8.35 -2.76 -2.20
CA TRP A 62 -8.01 -1.35 -2.25
C TRP A 62 -8.93 -0.63 -3.23
N THR A 63 -9.33 0.57 -2.87
CA THR A 63 -10.13 1.46 -3.71
C THR A 63 -9.41 2.80 -3.85
N ARG A 64 -9.42 3.36 -5.05
CA ARG A 64 -8.95 4.72 -5.33
C ARG A 64 -10.04 5.48 -6.06
N TRP A 65 -10.07 6.79 -5.83
CA TRP A 65 -11.09 7.68 -6.39
C TRP A 65 -10.46 8.75 -7.27
N HIS A 66 -11.25 9.20 -8.23
CA HIS A 66 -11.03 10.44 -8.97
C HIS A 66 -11.27 11.64 -8.04
N THR A 67 -10.80 12.82 -8.44
CA THR A 67 -11.00 14.06 -7.68
C THR A 67 -12.48 14.46 -7.54
N ASN A 68 -13.36 13.92 -8.39
CA ASN A 68 -14.80 14.10 -8.31
C ASN A 68 -15.49 13.11 -7.34
N GLY A 69 -14.73 12.25 -6.66
CA GLY A 69 -15.24 11.26 -5.71
C GLY A 69 -15.77 9.96 -6.35
N GLN A 70 -15.78 9.85 -7.68
CA GLN A 70 -16.13 8.61 -8.35
C GLN A 70 -14.98 7.61 -8.27
N MET A 71 -15.32 6.32 -8.24
CA MET A 71 -14.31 5.26 -8.18
C MET A 71 -13.47 5.31 -9.45
N ARG A 72 -12.14 5.31 -9.28
CA ARG A 72 -11.16 5.28 -10.36
C ARG A 72 -10.61 3.90 -10.58
N GLU A 73 -10.34 3.20 -9.48
CA GLU A 73 -9.62 1.94 -9.52
C GLU A 73 -9.97 1.11 -8.29
N GLN A 74 -10.04 -0.20 -8.48
CA GLN A 74 -10.22 -1.18 -7.43
C GLN A 74 -9.30 -2.35 -7.73
N PHE A 75 -8.46 -2.70 -6.78
CA PHE A 75 -7.52 -3.81 -6.95
C PHE A 75 -7.44 -4.63 -5.66
N TYR A 76 -7.09 -5.90 -5.80
CA TYR A 76 -6.96 -6.83 -4.67
C TYR A 76 -5.54 -7.35 -4.61
N ILE A 77 -4.88 -7.14 -3.47
CA ILE A 77 -3.54 -7.64 -3.20
C ILE A 77 -3.62 -8.82 -2.24
N GLU A 78 -2.93 -9.90 -2.55
CA GLU A 78 -2.78 -11.06 -1.67
C GLU A 78 -1.34 -11.57 -1.74
N ALA A 79 -0.73 -11.76 -0.56
CA ALA A 79 0.68 -12.18 -0.46
C ALA A 79 1.65 -11.31 -1.28
N GLY A 80 1.37 -10.00 -1.37
CA GLY A 80 2.17 -9.03 -2.13
C GLY A 80 1.90 -9.01 -3.63
N GLU A 81 1.02 -9.87 -4.14
CA GLU A 81 0.68 -9.94 -5.57
C GLU A 81 -0.69 -9.33 -5.85
N CYS A 82 -0.82 -8.60 -6.96
CA CYS A 82 -2.10 -8.13 -7.44
C CYS A 82 -2.87 -9.27 -8.11
N ARG A 83 -4.00 -9.67 -7.54
CA ARG A 83 -4.88 -10.71 -8.09
C ARG A 83 -5.75 -10.19 -9.21
N PHE A 84 -6.27 -8.98 -9.05
CA PHE A 84 -7.03 -8.29 -10.09
C PHE A 84 -6.98 -6.78 -9.87
N ALA A 85 -7.20 -6.05 -10.96
CA ALA A 85 -7.47 -4.63 -10.94
C ALA A 85 -8.60 -4.30 -11.92
N LYS A 86 -9.47 -3.39 -11.54
CA LYS A 86 -10.55 -2.82 -12.34
C LYS A 86 -10.36 -1.31 -12.36
N HIS A 87 -10.66 -0.70 -13.50
CA HIS A 87 -10.49 0.73 -13.71
C HIS A 87 -11.78 1.33 -14.24
N TRP A 88 -12.00 2.59 -13.90
CA TRP A 88 -13.13 3.37 -14.35
C TRP A 88 -12.66 4.76 -14.76
N ASP A 89 -13.29 5.31 -15.78
CA ASP A 89 -13.08 6.69 -16.19
C ASP A 89 -13.72 7.67 -15.17
N PRO A 90 -13.50 8.98 -15.33
CA PRO A 90 -14.08 9.97 -14.43
C PRO A 90 -15.61 10.01 -14.41
N ASP A 91 -16.30 9.41 -15.38
CA ASP A 91 -17.75 9.33 -15.48
C ASP A 91 -18.32 8.01 -14.92
N GLY A 92 -17.44 7.14 -14.39
CA GLY A 92 -17.81 5.86 -13.78
C GLY A 92 -18.00 4.73 -14.78
N LEU A 93 -17.58 4.90 -16.04
CA LEU A 93 -17.61 3.84 -17.04
C LEU A 93 -16.38 2.93 -16.88
N PRO A 94 -16.56 1.60 -16.81
CA PRO A 94 -15.44 0.67 -16.77
C PRO A 94 -14.52 0.82 -17.99
N LEU A 95 -13.22 0.78 -17.75
CA LEU A 95 -12.14 0.80 -18.75
C LEU A 95 -11.60 -0.60 -19.04
#